data_AF-D1AZD9-F1
#
_entry.id   AF-D1AZD9-F1
#
_cell.length_a   1.000
_cell.length_b   1.000
_cell.length_c   1.000
_cell.angle_alpha   90.00
_cell.angle_beta   90.00
_cell.angle_gamma   90.00
#
_symmetry.space_group_name_H-M   'P 1'
#
loop_
_entity.id
_entity.type
_entity.pdbx_description
1 polymer ?
#
loop_
_entity_poly.entity_id
_entity_poly.type
_entity_poly.pdbx_seq_one_letter_code
_entity_poly.pdbx_strand_id
1 'polypeptide(L)'
;MLTPRFFKWLIIEILVIGSIGAYLFIDSHDVYRWWVGDTHFVHADPTCDLHVKRCEVLLKDGTPLTLDIEPKSIPLMQPLRFRVTSTIDLPAIELKIFATNMNMGFHAFSLQKKAEGVYEGEGVLPTCVVGNMIWQSNVILNQPHQSQGAIFTFQTDK
;
A
#
# COMPACT_ATOMS: atom_id res chain seq x y z
N MET A 1 -44.29 -37.44 7.22
CA MET A 1 -42.89 -37.91 7.33
C MET A 1 -42.09 -37.28 6.20
N LEU A 2 -41.17 -36.36 6.51
CA LEU A 2 -40.30 -35.78 5.48
C LEU A 2 -39.43 -36.90 4.89
N THR A 3 -39.42 -37.03 3.58
CA THR A 3 -38.64 -38.06 2.89
C THR A 3 -37.17 -37.69 2.84
N PRO A 4 -36.24 -38.67 2.84
CA PRO A 4 -34.79 -38.40 2.76
C PRO A 4 -34.38 -37.62 1.51
N ARG A 5 -35.23 -37.62 0.46
CA ARG A 5 -35.05 -36.79 -0.73
C ARG A 5 -35.22 -35.29 -0.44
N PHE A 6 -36.17 -34.92 0.42
CA PHE A 6 -36.38 -33.53 0.82
C PHE A 6 -35.15 -32.96 1.54
N PHE A 7 -34.58 -33.74 2.47
CA PHE A 7 -33.39 -33.30 3.23
C PHE A 7 -32.16 -33.12 2.33
N LYS A 8 -32.01 -33.95 1.28
CA LYS A 8 -30.94 -33.79 0.28
C LYS A 8 -31.08 -32.49 -0.50
N TRP A 9 -32.28 -32.14 -0.95
CA TRP A 9 -32.53 -30.89 -1.66
C TRP A 9 -32.34 -29.67 -0.77
N LEU A 10 -32.79 -29.73 0.48
CA LEU A 10 -32.58 -28.66 1.46
C LEU A 10 -31.08 -28.43 1.73
N ILE A 11 -30.28 -29.48 1.86
CA ILE A 11 -28.81 -29.36 2.02
C ILE A 11 -28.19 -28.70 0.77
N ILE A 12 -28.61 -29.10 -0.43
CA ILE A 12 -28.11 -28.52 -1.68
C ILE A 12 -28.46 -27.03 -1.75
N GLU A 13 -29.69 -26.66 -1.41
CA GLU A 13 -30.14 -25.27 -1.40
C GLU A 13 -29.35 -24.42 -0.40
N ILE A 14 -29.15 -24.92 0.82
CA ILE A 14 -28.32 -24.24 1.84
C ILE A 14 -26.88 -24.10 1.37
N LEU A 15 -26.30 -25.12 0.74
CA LEU A 15 -24.94 -25.04 0.20
C LEU A 15 -24.82 -24.01 -0.92
N VAL A 16 -25.79 -23.96 -1.83
CA VAL A 16 -25.82 -22.99 -2.94
C VAL A 16 -25.97 -21.58 -2.40
N ILE A 17 -26.93 -21.33 -1.52
CA ILE A 17 -27.14 -20.02 -0.90
C ILE A 17 -25.92 -19.61 -0.07
N GLY A 18 -25.32 -20.55 0.66
CA GLY A 18 -24.11 -20.34 1.44
C GLY A 18 -22.92 -19.95 0.57
N SER A 19 -22.70 -20.63 -0.55
CA SER A 19 -21.63 -20.29 -1.51
C SER A 19 -21.87 -18.94 -2.18
N ILE A 20 -23.11 -18.60 -2.56
CA ILE A 20 -23.45 -17.29 -3.12
C ILE A 20 -23.24 -16.20 -2.07
N GLY A 21 -23.68 -16.43 -0.83
CA GLY A 21 -23.44 -15.51 0.28
C GLY A 21 -21.95 -15.30 0.53
N ALA A 22 -21.17 -16.39 0.59
CA ALA A 22 -19.72 -16.30 0.71
C ALA A 22 -19.10 -15.50 -0.43
N TYR A 23 -19.49 -15.74 -1.68
CA TYR A 23 -18.99 -14.98 -2.83
C TYR A 23 -19.33 -13.47 -2.76
N LEU A 24 -20.52 -13.13 -2.22
CA LEU A 24 -20.96 -11.74 -2.11
C LEU A 24 -20.37 -11.00 -0.90
N PHE A 25 -20.11 -11.69 0.20
CA PHE A 25 -19.64 -11.09 1.46
C PHE A 25 -18.14 -11.19 1.68
N ILE A 26 -17.46 -12.14 1.06
CA ILE A 26 -16.01 -12.32 1.21
C ILE A 26 -15.31 -11.49 0.15
N ASP A 27 -14.86 -10.29 0.54
CA ASP A 27 -13.92 -9.52 -0.27
C ASP A 27 -12.59 -10.28 -0.35
N SER A 28 -12.03 -10.33 -1.55
CA SER A 28 -10.66 -10.79 -1.82
C SER A 28 -9.63 -10.20 -0.85
N HIS A 29 -9.83 -8.97 -0.37
CA HIS A 29 -8.92 -8.34 0.58
C HIS A 29 -8.96 -8.98 1.98
N ASP A 30 -10.14 -9.37 2.47
CA ASP A 30 -10.29 -10.03 3.77
C ASP A 30 -9.68 -11.43 3.76
N VAL A 31 -9.82 -12.15 2.65
CA VAL A 31 -9.15 -13.45 2.45
C VAL A 31 -7.63 -13.28 2.42
N TYR A 32 -7.13 -12.28 1.69
CA TYR A 32 -5.70 -12.00 1.61
C TYR A 32 -5.13 -11.67 3.00
N ARG A 33 -5.78 -10.79 3.77
CA ARG A 33 -5.35 -10.46 5.14
C ARG A 33 -5.40 -11.65 6.08
N TRP A 34 -6.40 -12.52 5.96
CA TRP A 34 -6.48 -13.73 6.78
C TRP A 34 -5.35 -14.74 6.49
N TRP A 35 -4.85 -14.78 5.25
CA TRP A 35 -3.77 -15.69 4.86
C TRP A 35 -2.36 -15.11 5.04
N VAL A 36 -2.17 -13.82 4.71
CA VAL A 36 -0.85 -13.14 4.71
C VAL A 36 -0.55 -12.40 6.01
N GLY A 37 -1.58 -12.00 6.76
CA GLY A 37 -1.44 -11.19 7.97
C GLY A 37 -1.32 -9.69 7.71
N ASP A 38 -1.04 -8.92 8.77
CA ASP A 38 -0.86 -7.48 8.71
C ASP A 38 0.54 -7.11 8.19
N THR A 39 0.65 -5.96 7.51
CA THR A 39 1.93 -5.47 6.97
C THR A 39 2.89 -5.09 8.10
N HIS A 40 4.10 -5.65 8.07
CA HIS A 40 5.16 -5.26 8.99
C HIS A 40 5.91 -4.03 8.49
N PHE A 41 5.76 -2.90 9.20
CA PHE A 41 6.41 -1.64 8.84
C PHE A 41 7.72 -1.39 9.62
N VAL A 42 8.71 -0.85 8.91
CA VAL A 42 9.93 -0.28 9.50
C VAL A 42 9.97 1.23 9.20
N HIS A 43 10.27 2.05 10.20
CA HIS A 43 10.45 3.49 9.98
C HIS A 43 11.82 3.77 9.37
N ALA A 44 11.85 4.55 8.30
CA ALA A 44 13.08 5.11 7.77
C ALA A 44 13.70 6.09 8.78
N ASP A 45 15.00 6.36 8.61
CA ASP A 45 15.71 7.33 9.44
C ASP A 45 15.02 8.71 9.38
N PRO A 46 14.55 9.28 10.51
CA PRO A 46 13.86 10.56 10.53
C PRO A 46 14.77 11.73 10.13
N THR A 47 16.09 11.55 10.12
CA THR A 47 17.05 12.56 9.66
C THR A 47 17.20 12.58 8.14
N CYS A 48 16.62 11.61 7.43
CA CYS A 48 16.66 11.58 5.99
C CYS A 48 15.62 12.54 5.39
N ASP A 49 16.11 13.51 4.62
CA ASP A 49 15.27 14.48 3.93
C ASP A 49 15.09 14.12 2.44
N LEU A 50 13.84 13.83 2.06
CA LEU A 50 13.44 13.51 0.69
C LEU A 50 13.57 14.70 -0.27
N HIS A 51 13.64 15.94 0.24
CA HIS A 51 13.93 17.14 -0.56
C HIS A 51 15.38 17.22 -1.03
N VAL A 52 16.30 16.54 -0.34
CA VAL A 52 17.72 16.62 -0.66
C VAL A 52 18.19 15.37 -1.39
N LYS A 53 17.75 14.20 -0.93
CA LYS A 53 18.22 12.90 -1.43
C LYS A 53 17.13 11.85 -1.37
N ARG A 54 17.40 10.69 -1.95
CA ARG A 54 16.61 9.48 -1.71
C ARG A 54 16.87 8.95 -0.30
N CYS A 55 15.83 8.39 0.32
CA CYS A 55 15.91 7.81 1.65
C CYS A 55 15.93 6.29 1.58
N GLU A 56 16.76 5.69 2.43
CA GLU A 56 16.99 4.25 2.50
C GLU A 56 16.59 3.71 3.87
N VAL A 57 16.09 2.48 3.87
CA VAL A 57 15.72 1.74 5.08
C VAL A 57 15.94 0.25 4.83
N LEU A 58 16.39 -0.47 5.86
CA LEU A 58 16.45 -1.91 5.84
C LEU A 58 15.15 -2.48 6.41
N LEU A 59 14.48 -3.32 5.63
CA LEU A 59 13.31 -4.07 6.08
C LEU A 59 13.74 -5.11 7.12
N LYS A 60 12.75 -5.74 7.78
CA LYS A 60 12.99 -6.68 8.89
C LYS A 60 13.84 -7.89 8.47
N ASP A 61 13.76 -8.29 7.21
CA ASP A 61 14.53 -9.37 6.58
C ASP A 61 15.92 -8.93 6.10
N GLY A 62 16.29 -7.65 6.29
CA GLY A 62 17.54 -7.07 5.80
C GLY A 62 17.47 -6.58 4.36
N THR A 63 16.31 -6.65 3.69
CA THR A 63 16.14 -6.14 2.33
C THR A 63 16.29 -4.61 2.31
N PRO A 64 17.18 -4.04 1.48
CA PRO A 64 17.26 -2.60 1.31
C PRO A 64 16.07 -2.10 0.48
N LEU A 65 15.43 -1.05 0.98
CA LEU A 65 14.34 -0.36 0.32
C LEU A 65 14.68 1.12 0.27
N THR A 66 14.58 1.74 -0.91
CA THR A 66 14.77 3.18 -1.05
C THR A 66 13.54 3.84 -1.64
N LEU A 67 13.17 5.01 -1.12
CA LEU A 67 12.16 5.89 -1.69
C LEU A 67 12.81 7.17 -2.19
N ASP A 68 12.43 7.59 -3.39
CA ASP A 68 12.84 8.82 -4.03
C ASP A 68 11.62 9.55 -4.60
N ILE A 69 11.62 10.87 -4.51
CA ILE A 69 10.55 11.75 -4.98
C ILE A 69 11.16 12.83 -5.86
N GLU A 70 10.57 13.03 -7.03
CA GLU A 70 10.92 14.09 -7.97
C GLU A 70 9.66 14.89 -8.40
N PRO A 71 9.77 16.21 -8.59
CA PRO A 71 10.95 17.02 -8.33
C PRO A 71 11.22 17.16 -6.83
N LYS A 72 12.47 17.49 -6.49
CA LYS A 72 12.95 17.54 -5.11
C LYS A 72 12.28 18.59 -4.23
N SER A 73 11.65 19.60 -4.80
CA SER A 73 10.83 20.57 -4.08
C SER A 73 9.48 20.02 -3.61
N ILE A 74 9.06 18.84 -4.09
CA ILE A 74 7.78 18.17 -3.75
C ILE A 74 6.58 19.15 -3.83
N PRO A 75 6.33 19.77 -5.00
CA PRO A 75 5.28 20.76 -5.16
C PRO A 75 3.89 20.15 -4.99
N LEU A 76 3.01 20.88 -4.30
CA LEU A 76 1.59 20.54 -4.20
C LEU A 76 0.88 20.87 -5.51
N MET A 77 -0.19 20.13 -5.83
CA MET A 77 -1.02 20.30 -7.03
C MET A 77 -0.25 20.15 -8.35
N GLN A 78 0.92 19.51 -8.32
CA GLN A 78 1.74 19.22 -9.50
C GLN A 78 2.12 17.73 -9.55
N PRO A 79 2.43 17.20 -10.74
CA PRO A 79 2.89 15.83 -10.87
C PRO A 79 4.17 15.58 -10.07
N LEU A 80 4.13 14.55 -9.24
CA LEU A 80 5.26 13.98 -8.54
C LEU A 80 5.54 12.60 -9.11
N ARG A 81 6.81 12.31 -9.35
CA ARG A 81 7.30 10.98 -9.67
C ARG A 81 7.86 10.34 -8.41
N PHE A 82 7.29 9.20 -8.04
CA PHE A 82 7.76 8.36 -6.96
C PHE A 82 8.57 7.22 -7.55
N ARG A 83 9.79 7.03 -7.06
CA ARG A 83 10.66 5.92 -7.43
C ARG A 83 11.01 5.11 -6.19
N VAL A 84 10.76 3.82 -6.25
CA VAL A 84 11.16 2.86 -5.22
C VAL A 84 12.17 1.89 -5.78
N THR A 85 13.22 1.60 -5.01
CA THR A 85 14.20 0.55 -5.36
C THR A 85 14.21 -0.51 -4.27
N SER A 86 14.13 -1.78 -4.67
CA SER A 86 14.13 -2.94 -3.78
C SER A 86 14.75 -4.14 -4.51
N THR A 87 15.37 -5.04 -3.76
CA THR A 87 15.85 -6.33 -4.33
C THR A 87 14.73 -7.36 -4.47
N ILE A 88 13.53 -7.09 -3.94
CA ILE A 88 12.37 -7.98 -4.06
C ILE A 88 11.73 -7.76 -5.44
N ASP A 89 11.52 -8.86 -6.16
CA ASP A 89 10.83 -8.85 -7.44
C ASP A 89 9.30 -8.96 -7.27
N LEU A 90 8.59 -7.91 -7.65
CA LEU A 90 7.15 -7.79 -7.62
C LEU A 90 6.65 -7.21 -8.96
N PRO A 91 5.39 -7.46 -9.35
CA PRO A 91 4.81 -6.80 -10.52
C PRO A 91 4.56 -5.30 -10.26
N ALA A 92 4.15 -4.96 -9.04
CA ALA A 92 3.90 -3.59 -8.60
C ALA A 92 4.12 -3.45 -7.09
N ILE A 93 4.41 -2.23 -6.66
CA ILE A 93 4.51 -1.83 -5.25
C ILE A 93 3.40 -0.82 -4.95
N GLU A 94 2.74 -0.99 -3.80
CA GLU A 94 1.72 -0.05 -3.35
C GLU A 94 2.36 1.05 -2.50
N LEU A 95 2.02 2.31 -2.81
CA LEU A 95 2.49 3.49 -2.10
C LEU A 95 1.27 4.22 -1.54
N LYS A 96 1.14 4.28 -0.21
CA LYS A 96 0.06 5.01 0.46
C LYS A 96 0.62 6.26 1.12
N ILE A 97 0.12 7.42 0.72
CA ILE A 97 0.52 8.71 1.27
C ILE A 97 -0.68 9.35 1.98
N PHE A 98 -0.47 9.85 3.19
CA PHE A 98 -1.46 10.60 3.94
C PHE A 98 -0.79 11.66 4.81
N ALA A 99 -1.53 12.72 5.11
CA ALA A 99 -1.06 13.77 6.00
C ALA A 99 -1.29 13.38 7.46
N THR A 100 -0.30 13.65 8.31
CA THR A 100 -0.32 13.31 9.75
C THR A 100 -0.75 14.49 10.62
N ASN A 101 -0.58 15.71 10.13
CA ASN A 101 -0.94 16.94 10.84
C ASN A 101 -2.35 17.45 10.52
N MET A 102 -2.97 16.98 9.43
CA MET A 102 -4.33 17.34 9.04
C MET A 102 -4.92 16.27 8.11
N ASN A 103 -6.25 16.10 8.11
CA ASN A 103 -6.90 15.13 7.22
C ASN A 103 -6.97 15.64 5.77
N MET A 104 -6.13 15.09 4.90
CA MET A 104 -6.17 15.30 3.43
C MET A 104 -6.68 14.07 2.67
N GLY A 105 -7.14 13.04 3.40
CA GLY A 105 -7.46 11.73 2.84
C GLY A 105 -6.24 10.84 2.63
N PHE A 106 -6.49 9.67 2.05
CA PHE A 106 -5.48 8.68 1.69
C PHE A 106 -5.25 8.69 0.19
N HIS A 107 -4.00 8.78 -0.21
CA HIS A 107 -3.58 8.71 -1.60
C HIS A 107 -2.85 7.39 -1.83
N ALA A 108 -3.47 6.49 -2.60
CA ALA A 108 -2.86 5.22 -2.97
C ALA A 108 -2.37 5.28 -4.41
N PHE A 109 -1.09 5.01 -4.61
CA PHE A 109 -0.43 4.94 -5.92
C PHE A 109 0.12 3.53 -6.14
N SER A 110 0.00 3.03 -7.37
CA SER A 110 0.57 1.75 -7.76
C SER A 110 1.83 1.99 -8.59
N LEU A 111 2.99 1.69 -8.02
CA LEU A 111 4.29 1.84 -8.67
C LEU A 111 4.57 0.61 -9.53
N GLN A 112 4.69 0.81 -10.84
CA GLN A 112 4.91 -0.27 -11.79
C GLN A 112 6.39 -0.57 -11.94
N LYS A 113 6.75 -1.84 -12.10
CA LYS A 113 8.13 -2.24 -12.38
C LYS A 113 8.60 -1.64 -13.71
N LYS A 114 9.65 -0.81 -13.68
CA LYS A 114 10.28 -0.20 -14.88
C LYS A 114 11.55 -0.92 -15.30
N ALA A 115 12.30 -1.41 -14.33
CA ALA A 115 13.51 -2.22 -14.53
C ALA A 115 13.65 -3.21 -13.36
N GLU A 116 14.67 -4.06 -13.41
CA GLU A 116 14.98 -4.96 -12.30
C GLU A 116 15.22 -4.16 -11.01
N GLY A 117 14.40 -4.45 -9.99
CA GLY A 117 14.43 -3.78 -8.70
C GLY A 117 14.00 -2.31 -8.69
N VAL A 118 13.52 -1.74 -9.81
CA VAL A 118 13.12 -0.33 -9.91
C VAL A 118 11.63 -0.20 -10.25
N TYR A 119 10.92 0.53 -9.41
CA TYR A 119 9.48 0.75 -9.49
C TYR A 119 9.19 2.24 -9.56
N GLU A 120 8.33 2.65 -10.49
CA GLU A 120 7.96 4.05 -10.65
C GLU A 120 6.47 4.24 -10.80
N GLY A 121 5.97 5.37 -10.31
CA GLY A 121 4.60 5.82 -10.49
C GLY A 121 4.50 7.32 -10.30
N GLU A 122 3.39 7.88 -10.77
CA GLU A 122 3.14 9.31 -10.73
C GLU A 122 1.88 9.59 -9.92
N GLY A 123 1.86 10.74 -9.25
CA GLY A 123 0.73 11.18 -8.46
C GLY A 123 0.77 12.66 -8.17
N VAL A 124 -0.32 13.17 -7.61
CA VAL A 124 -0.43 14.58 -7.23
C VAL A 124 -0.86 14.62 -5.77
N LEU A 125 -0.19 15.45 -4.97
CA LEU A 125 -0.60 15.72 -3.60
C LEU A 125 -1.46 17.00 -3.56
N PRO A 126 -2.60 16.99 -2.85
CA PRO A 126 -3.49 18.14 -2.77
C PRO A 126 -2.87 19.27 -1.93
N THR A 127 -3.22 20.51 -2.25
CA THR A 127 -2.79 21.69 -1.48
C THR A 127 -3.68 21.96 -0.27
N CYS A 128 -3.11 22.57 0.77
CA CYS A 128 -3.81 23.08 1.94
C CYS A 128 -3.54 24.58 2.10
N VAL A 129 -4.56 25.34 2.49
CA VAL A 129 -4.46 26.79 2.77
C VAL A 129 -3.50 27.13 3.92
N VAL A 130 -3.29 26.18 4.85
CA VAL A 130 -2.49 26.36 6.07
C VAL A 130 -0.98 26.14 5.83
N GLY A 131 -0.63 25.38 4.78
CA GLY A 131 0.75 25.01 4.45
C GLY A 131 1.45 24.14 5.51
N ASN A 132 2.77 23.94 5.38
CA ASN A 132 3.60 23.14 6.31
C ASN A 132 3.04 21.73 6.59
N MET A 133 2.66 21.01 5.55
CA MET A 133 2.06 19.69 5.68
C MET A 133 3.12 18.64 6.02
N ILE A 134 2.82 17.76 6.97
CA ILE A 134 3.66 16.62 7.33
C ILE A 134 3.01 15.37 6.76
N TRP A 135 3.67 14.77 5.78
CA TRP A 135 3.20 13.61 5.05
C TRP A 135 3.91 12.36 5.51
N GLN A 136 3.14 11.28 5.63
CA GLN A 136 3.65 9.93 5.81
C GLN A 136 3.41 9.13 4.54
N SER A 137 4.45 8.46 4.07
CA SER A 137 4.45 7.55 2.94
C SER A 137 4.73 6.14 3.41
N ASN A 138 3.76 5.25 3.20
CA ASN A 138 3.87 3.83 3.46
C ASN A 138 4.14 3.12 2.13
N VAL A 139 5.35 2.61 1.96
CA VAL A 139 5.72 1.74 0.84
C VAL A 139 5.42 0.30 1.24
N ILE A 140 4.56 -0.38 0.51
CA ILE A 140 4.04 -1.71 0.85
C ILE A 140 4.43 -2.70 -0.24
N LEU A 141 5.16 -3.74 0.17
CA LEU A 141 5.62 -4.86 -0.64
C LEU A 141 4.78 -6.08 -0.27
N ASN A 142 3.75 -6.34 -1.07
CA ASN A 142 2.86 -7.48 -0.91
C ASN A 142 3.46 -8.69 -1.63
N GLN A 143 4.07 -9.59 -0.85
CA GLN A 143 4.54 -10.88 -1.35
C GLN A 143 3.43 -11.93 -1.14
N PRO A 144 3.55 -13.12 -1.76
CA PRO A 144 2.54 -14.16 -1.60
C PRO A 144 2.32 -14.55 -0.14
N HIS A 145 3.38 -14.73 0.65
CA HIS A 145 3.29 -15.29 2.01
C HIS A 145 3.49 -14.26 3.13
N GLN A 146 3.84 -13.03 2.81
CA GLN A 146 4.06 -11.97 3.79
C GLN A 146 3.81 -10.59 3.16
N SER A 147 3.40 -9.65 3.99
CA SER A 147 3.33 -8.23 3.61
C SER A 147 4.32 -7.47 4.49
N GLN A 148 5.22 -6.73 3.87
CA GLN A 148 6.21 -5.90 4.56
C GLN A 148 6.28 -4.52 3.93
N GLY A 149 6.79 -3.55 4.67
CA GLY A 149 6.85 -2.19 4.16
C GLY A 149 7.73 -1.29 4.99
N ALA A 150 7.88 -0.07 4.50
CA ALA A 150 8.55 0.98 5.24
C ALA A 150 7.77 2.29 5.25
N ILE A 151 8.01 3.05 6.30
CA ILE A 151 7.38 4.34 6.54
C ILE A 151 8.42 5.43 6.37
N PHE A 152 8.15 6.35 5.46
CA PHE A 152 8.93 7.56 5.22
C PHE A 152 8.11 8.78 5.61
N THR A 153 8.71 9.76 6.28
CA THR A 153 8.06 11.02 6.61
C THR A 153 8.73 12.14 5.83
N PHE A 154 7.96 13.07 5.27
CA PHE A 154 8.48 14.25 4.60
C PHE A 154 7.52 15.43 4.80
N GLN A 155 8.04 16.64 4.56
CA GLN A 155 7.24 17.85 4.58
C GLN A 155 7.06 18.36 3.16
N THR A 156 6.01 19.13 2.90
CA THR A 156 5.90 19.90 1.66
C THR A 156 5.95 21.38 2.00
N ASP A 157 6.59 22.17 1.13
CA ASP A 157 6.68 23.62 1.28
C ASP A 157 5.30 24.29 1.20
N LYS A 158 5.22 25.54 1.68
CA LYS A 158 4.01 26.37 1.62
C LYS A 158 3.67 26.79 0.19
#